data_AF-A0A7S1CJC2-F1
#
_entry.id   AF-A0A7S1CJC2-F1
#
_cell.length_a   1.000
_cell.length_b   1.000
_cell.length_c   1.000
_cell.angle_alpha   90.00
_cell.angle_beta   90.00
_cell.angle_gamma   90.00
#
_symmetry.space_group_name_H-M   'P 1'
#
loop_
_entity.id
_entity.type
_entity.pdbx_description
1 polymer ?
#
loop_
_entity_poly.entity_id
_entity_poly.type
_entity_poly.pdbx_seq_one_letter_code
_entity_poly.pdbx_strand_id
1 'polypeptide(L)'
;AASEPGSGFDPLTVPADRLALCRALAYRVVGEQHRVACAMPTHLAATLLLMYRHGIRVPELTAKIHWLRDVLTARGHVVQCIEGEFPAAVTARALRLLGELAKCHAGRQVVEPNAADRADYWRMIALGYYRNKLLYAFAGEALWACALYACSDAGHGGPTGDDVDAAD
;
A
#
# COMPACT_ATOMS: atom_id res chain seq x y z
N ALA A 1 27.16 50.95 8.29
CA ALA A 1 25.92 51.01 7.50
C ALA A 1 25.13 49.74 7.79
N ALA A 2 23.93 49.93 8.33
CA ALA A 2 22.89 48.98 8.74
C ALA A 2 23.13 47.46 8.51
N SER A 3 23.35 46.75 9.61
CA SER A 3 22.86 45.39 9.81
C SER A 3 21.45 45.45 10.43
N GLU A 4 20.47 44.78 9.81
CA GLU A 4 19.11 44.34 10.26
C GLU A 4 18.07 44.49 9.12
N PRO A 5 16.92 43.77 9.05
CA PRO A 5 16.45 42.55 9.74
C PRO A 5 15.87 41.47 8.77
N GLY A 6 15.90 40.19 9.17
CA GLY A 6 15.15 39.09 8.51
C GLY A 6 15.97 38.23 7.56
N SER A 7 16.52 37.10 8.06
CA SER A 7 17.06 36.04 7.20
C SER A 7 15.91 35.36 6.44
N GLY A 8 15.46 36.02 5.37
CA GLY A 8 14.42 35.52 4.48
C GLY A 8 14.92 34.32 3.68
N PHE A 9 13.99 33.44 3.33
CA PHE A 9 14.24 32.31 2.43
C PHE A 9 14.72 32.84 1.07
N ASP A 10 15.97 32.55 0.70
CA ASP A 10 16.58 32.95 -0.58
C ASP A 10 17.11 31.72 -1.35
N PRO A 11 16.24 31.08 -2.16
CA PRO A 11 16.60 29.89 -2.92
C PRO A 11 17.48 30.19 -4.15
N LEU A 12 17.75 31.46 -4.46
CA LEU A 12 18.59 31.84 -5.60
C LEU A 12 20.07 31.92 -5.21
N THR A 13 20.35 32.45 -4.02
CA THR A 13 21.73 32.64 -3.55
C THR A 13 22.16 31.61 -2.50
N VAL A 14 21.24 31.15 -1.64
CA VAL A 14 21.55 30.22 -0.55
C VAL A 14 21.30 28.77 -0.99
N PRO A 15 22.34 27.91 -1.07
CA PRO A 15 22.18 26.53 -1.54
C PRO A 15 21.24 25.68 -0.68
N ALA A 16 21.18 25.93 0.63
CA ALA A 16 20.29 25.24 1.56
C ALA A 16 18.81 25.54 1.27
N ASP A 17 18.48 26.82 1.06
CA ASP A 17 17.12 27.27 0.72
C ASP A 17 16.70 26.76 -0.65
N ARG A 18 17.62 26.73 -1.62
CA ARG A 18 17.38 26.10 -2.93
C ARG A 18 17.05 24.62 -2.79
N LEU A 19 17.80 23.89 -1.97
CA LEU A 19 17.55 22.47 -1.74
C LEU A 19 16.20 22.25 -1.06
N ALA A 20 15.85 23.09 -0.08
CA ALA A 20 14.54 23.04 0.57
C ALA A 20 13.40 23.32 -0.43
N LEU A 21 13.54 24.34 -1.30
CA LEU A 21 12.59 24.63 -2.37
C LEU A 21 12.41 23.44 -3.31
N CYS A 22 13.52 22.91 -3.83
CA CYS A 22 13.51 21.80 -4.78
C CYS A 22 12.87 20.56 -4.15
N ARG A 23 13.14 20.27 -2.88
CA ARG A 23 12.51 19.16 -2.15
C ARG A 23 11.01 19.39 -1.98
N ALA A 24 10.59 20.57 -1.52
CA ALA A 24 9.18 20.89 -1.36
C ALA A 24 8.41 20.78 -2.68
N LEU A 25 8.99 21.30 -3.78
CA LEU A 25 8.42 21.16 -5.11
C LEU A 25 8.38 19.70 -5.56
N ALA A 26 9.46 18.95 -5.40
CA ALA A 26 9.52 17.53 -5.77
C ALA A 26 8.45 16.73 -5.03
N TYR A 27 8.30 16.90 -3.72
CA TYR A 27 7.26 16.22 -2.95
C TYR A 27 5.84 16.62 -3.38
N ARG A 28 5.61 17.89 -3.73
CA ARG A 28 4.31 18.34 -4.25
C ARG A 28 4.00 17.72 -5.61
N VAL A 29 4.97 17.71 -6.53
CA VAL A 29 4.81 17.09 -7.85
C VAL A 29 4.54 15.60 -7.71
N VAL A 30 5.31 14.90 -6.88
CA VAL A 30 5.11 13.47 -6.60
C VAL A 30 3.74 13.24 -5.97
N GLY A 31 3.30 14.08 -5.03
CA GLY A 31 1.97 14.00 -4.42
C GLY A 31 0.84 14.13 -5.45
N GLU A 32 0.91 15.14 -6.33
CA GLU A 32 -0.08 15.31 -7.40
C GLU A 32 -0.05 14.16 -8.41
N GLN A 33 1.13 13.65 -8.76
CA GLN A 33 1.26 12.48 -9.63
C GLN A 33 0.56 11.25 -9.04
N HIS A 34 0.70 11.01 -7.73
CA HIS A 34 0.02 9.91 -7.05
C HIS A 34 -1.50 10.13 -6.97
N ARG A 35 -1.94 11.39 -6.78
CA ARG A 35 -3.36 11.75 -6.74
C ARG A 35 -4.08 11.47 -8.06
N VAL A 36 -3.45 11.79 -9.20
CA VAL A 36 -4.02 11.54 -10.54
C VAL A 36 -3.71 10.15 -11.09
N ALA A 37 -2.88 9.37 -10.39
CA ALA A 37 -2.49 8.05 -10.85
C ALA A 37 -3.70 7.10 -10.87
N CYS A 38 -3.89 6.43 -12.00
CA CYS A 38 -4.96 5.45 -12.13
C CYS A 38 -4.59 4.12 -11.46
N ALA A 39 -5.50 3.57 -10.67
CA ALA A 39 -5.48 2.20 -10.20
C ALA A 39 -6.25 1.29 -11.18
N MET A 40 -5.94 -0.01 -11.12
CA MET A 40 -6.45 -1.04 -12.03
C MET A 40 -6.84 -2.26 -11.18
N PRO A 41 -7.71 -3.17 -11.68
CA PRO A 41 -8.13 -4.35 -10.93
C PRO A 41 -6.98 -5.24 -10.46
N THR A 42 -5.89 -5.29 -11.23
CA THR A 42 -4.66 -6.02 -10.87
C THR A 42 -4.00 -5.45 -9.61
N HIS A 43 -3.98 -4.13 -9.45
CA HIS A 43 -3.46 -3.48 -8.24
C HIS A 43 -4.31 -3.83 -7.01
N LEU A 44 -5.64 -3.84 -7.15
CA LEU A 44 -6.58 -4.22 -6.09
C LEU A 44 -6.41 -5.69 -5.70
N ALA A 45 -6.42 -6.58 -6.70
CA ALA A 45 -6.25 -8.02 -6.50
C ALA A 45 -4.90 -8.35 -5.86
N ALA A 46 -3.80 -7.76 -6.32
CA ALA A 46 -2.48 -7.98 -5.73
C ALA A 46 -2.42 -7.53 -4.26
N THR A 47 -3.03 -6.39 -3.94
CA THR A 47 -3.13 -5.89 -2.56
C THR A 47 -3.88 -6.86 -1.66
N LEU A 48 -5.01 -7.37 -2.12
CA LEU A 48 -5.81 -8.33 -1.37
C LEU A 48 -5.11 -9.69 -1.24
N LEU A 49 -4.42 -10.16 -2.27
CA LEU A 49 -3.63 -11.40 -2.20
C LEU A 49 -2.50 -11.29 -1.16
N LEU A 50 -1.83 -10.14 -1.07
CA LEU A 50 -0.80 -9.91 -0.05
C LEU A 50 -1.39 -9.80 1.37
N MET A 51 -2.64 -9.35 1.50
CA MET A 51 -3.34 -9.33 2.78
C MET A 51 -3.82 -10.72 3.20
N TYR A 52 -4.28 -11.53 2.24
CA TYR A 52 -4.75 -12.90 2.43
C TYR A 52 -3.71 -13.92 1.94
N ARG A 53 -2.53 -13.92 2.57
CA ARG A 53 -1.39 -14.78 2.17
C ARG A 53 -1.69 -16.29 2.19
N HIS A 54 -2.65 -16.71 3.03
CA HIS A 54 -3.08 -18.12 3.15
C HIS A 54 -4.21 -18.50 2.18
N GLY A 55 -4.53 -17.59 1.26
CA GLY A 55 -5.57 -17.76 0.27
C GLY A 55 -6.90 -17.11 0.64
N ILE A 56 -7.68 -16.80 -0.39
CA ILE A 56 -9.00 -16.19 -0.31
C ILE A 56 -9.93 -16.85 -1.33
N ARG A 57 -11.21 -17.00 -0.98
CA ARG A 57 -12.21 -17.56 -1.90
C ARG A 57 -12.52 -16.56 -3.03
N VAL A 58 -12.69 -17.03 -4.27
CA VAL A 58 -12.95 -16.17 -5.45
C VAL A 58 -14.17 -15.24 -5.26
N PRO A 59 -15.33 -15.69 -4.73
CA PRO A 59 -16.46 -14.79 -4.47
C PRO A 59 -16.14 -13.71 -3.43
N GLU A 60 -15.37 -14.07 -2.40
CA GLU A 60 -14.95 -13.14 -1.35
C GLU A 60 -13.94 -12.12 -1.89
N LEU A 61 -12.98 -12.58 -2.69
CA LEU A 61 -12.03 -11.73 -3.39
C LEU A 61 -12.77 -10.73 -4.30
N THR A 62 -13.76 -11.21 -5.04
CA THR A 62 -14.61 -10.37 -5.90
C THR A 62 -15.29 -9.27 -5.09
N ALA A 63 -15.97 -9.62 -4.00
CA ALA A 63 -16.61 -8.64 -3.13
C ALA A 63 -15.62 -7.60 -2.58
N LYS A 64 -14.43 -8.05 -2.14
CA LYS A 64 -13.41 -7.16 -1.58
C LYS A 64 -12.74 -6.27 -2.63
N ILE A 65 -12.58 -6.72 -3.88
CA ILE A 65 -12.10 -5.87 -4.98
C ILE A 65 -13.05 -4.70 -5.21
N HIS A 66 -14.36 -4.97 -5.24
CA HIS A 66 -15.37 -3.92 -5.42
C HIS A 66 -15.44 -2.98 -4.23
N TRP A 67 -15.42 -3.52 -3.00
CA TRP A 67 -15.33 -2.70 -1.80
C TRP A 67 -14.09 -1.77 -1.82
N LEU A 68 -12.91 -2.32 -2.15
CA LEU A 68 -11.68 -1.53 -2.20
C LEU A 68 -11.72 -0.46 -3.29
N ARG A 69 -12.35 -0.76 -4.42
CA ARG A 69 -12.63 0.22 -5.48
C ARG A 69 -13.49 1.36 -4.94
N ASP A 70 -14.60 1.08 -4.26
CA ASP A 70 -15.49 2.11 -3.73
C ASP A 70 -14.78 2.97 -2.67
N VAL A 71 -13.98 2.35 -1.81
CA VAL A 71 -13.11 2.98 -0.82
C VAL A 71 -12.09 3.94 -1.45
N LEU A 72 -11.49 3.57 -2.59
CA LEU A 72 -10.56 4.42 -3.32
C LEU A 72 -11.28 5.56 -4.05
N THR A 73 -12.40 5.27 -4.69
CA THR A 73 -13.20 6.28 -5.41
C THR A 73 -13.77 7.32 -4.45
N ALA A 74 -14.22 6.92 -3.25
CA ALA A 74 -14.65 7.84 -2.21
C ALA A 74 -13.54 8.79 -1.73
N ARG A 75 -12.27 8.38 -1.83
CA ARG A 75 -11.08 9.20 -1.54
C ARG A 75 -10.64 10.07 -2.73
N GLY A 76 -11.36 10.04 -3.85
CA GLY A 76 -11.03 10.81 -5.05
C GLY A 76 -9.96 10.18 -5.94
N HIS A 77 -9.61 8.91 -5.73
CA HIS A 77 -8.73 8.18 -6.63
C HIS A 77 -9.49 7.59 -7.81
N VAL A 78 -8.81 7.49 -8.95
CA VAL A 78 -9.36 6.94 -10.18
C VAL A 78 -9.04 5.44 -10.25
N VAL A 79 -10.07 4.62 -10.44
CA VAL A 79 -9.95 3.18 -10.71
C VAL A 79 -10.60 2.90 -12.06
N GLN A 80 -9.82 2.45 -13.04
CA GLN A 80 -10.30 2.15 -14.39
C GLN A 80 -10.37 0.65 -14.68
N CYS A 81 -10.99 0.29 -15.81
CA CYS A 81 -11.19 -1.08 -16.28
C CYS A 81 -12.06 -1.91 -15.34
N ILE A 82 -13.10 -1.28 -14.81
CA ILE A 82 -14.17 -1.90 -14.02
C ILE A 82 -15.55 -1.51 -14.57
N GLU A 83 -15.60 -0.47 -15.40
CA GLU A 83 -16.81 0.13 -15.92
C GLU A 83 -17.57 -0.83 -16.86
N GLY A 84 -18.86 -1.01 -16.60
CA GLY A 84 -19.75 -1.80 -17.46
C GLY A 84 -19.54 -3.32 -17.44
N GLU A 85 -18.65 -3.83 -16.58
CA GLU A 85 -18.37 -5.26 -16.47
C GLU A 85 -18.93 -5.89 -15.20
N PHE A 86 -19.29 -7.17 -15.30
CA PHE A 86 -19.72 -7.95 -14.13
C PHE A 86 -18.54 -8.14 -13.16
N PRO A 87 -18.79 -8.05 -11.83
CA PRO A 87 -17.74 -8.20 -10.82
C PRO A 87 -16.85 -9.44 -10.96
N ALA A 88 -17.47 -10.57 -11.29
CA ALA A 88 -16.76 -11.82 -11.51
C ALA A 88 -15.82 -11.76 -12.73
N ALA A 89 -16.24 -11.08 -13.81
CA ALA A 89 -15.44 -10.94 -15.03
C ALA A 89 -14.21 -10.04 -14.78
N VAL A 90 -14.40 -8.93 -14.06
CA VAL A 90 -13.31 -8.04 -13.62
C VAL A 90 -12.27 -8.81 -12.80
N THR A 91 -12.73 -9.60 -11.84
CA THR A 91 -11.86 -10.41 -10.96
C THR A 91 -11.13 -11.49 -11.75
N ALA A 92 -11.83 -12.24 -12.60
CA ALA A 92 -11.22 -13.26 -13.45
C ALA A 92 -10.17 -12.67 -14.40
N ARG A 93 -10.45 -11.50 -15.00
CA ARG A 93 -9.47 -10.78 -15.83
C ARG A 93 -8.26 -10.34 -15.02
N ALA A 94 -8.45 -9.79 -13.83
CA ALA A 94 -7.35 -9.36 -12.97
C ALA A 94 -6.42 -10.53 -12.63
N LEU A 95 -7.00 -11.67 -12.23
CA LEU A 95 -6.25 -12.89 -11.93
C LEU A 95 -5.51 -13.43 -13.15
N ARG A 96 -6.15 -13.43 -14.33
CA ARG A 96 -5.52 -13.83 -15.59
C ARG A 96 -4.33 -12.94 -15.94
N LEU A 97 -4.40 -11.63 -15.70
CA LEU A 97 -3.31 -10.69 -15.95
C LEU A 97 -2.19 -10.78 -14.92
N LEU A 98 -2.52 -11.10 -13.66
CA LEU A 98 -1.52 -11.40 -12.63
C LEU A 98 -0.78 -12.71 -12.93
N GLY A 99 -1.40 -13.63 -13.67
CA GLY A 99 -0.75 -14.81 -14.23
C GLY A 99 -0.07 -15.64 -13.14
N GLU A 100 1.23 -15.88 -13.30
CA GLU A 100 2.01 -16.71 -12.38
C GLU A 100 2.15 -16.13 -10.97
N LEU A 101 1.79 -14.87 -10.74
CA LEU A 101 1.85 -14.25 -9.41
C LEU A 101 0.75 -14.78 -8.47
N ALA A 102 -0.33 -15.30 -9.03
CA ALA A 102 -1.47 -15.81 -8.29
C ALA A 102 -1.73 -17.29 -8.64
N LYS A 103 -1.78 -18.15 -7.63
CA LYS A 103 -2.10 -19.56 -7.78
C LYS A 103 -3.60 -19.77 -7.56
N CYS A 104 -4.30 -20.22 -8.59
CA CYS A 104 -5.73 -20.48 -8.55
C CYS A 104 -6.01 -21.97 -8.37
N HIS A 105 -6.68 -22.34 -7.28
CA HIS A 105 -7.10 -23.72 -7.00
C HIS A 105 -8.53 -23.93 -7.47
N ALA A 106 -8.70 -24.32 -8.75
CA ALA A 106 -10.01 -24.39 -9.41
C ALA A 106 -11.05 -25.24 -8.65
N GLY A 107 -10.63 -26.37 -8.08
CA GLY A 107 -11.53 -27.27 -7.32
C GLY A 107 -12.02 -26.70 -5.98
N ARG A 108 -11.30 -25.74 -5.39
CA ARG A 108 -11.64 -25.13 -4.10
C ARG A 108 -12.14 -23.68 -4.23
N GLN A 109 -12.07 -23.12 -5.44
CA GLN A 109 -12.36 -21.70 -5.70
C GLN A 109 -11.54 -20.78 -4.76
N VAL A 110 -10.30 -21.15 -4.47
CA VAL A 110 -9.37 -20.39 -3.61
C VAL A 110 -8.22 -19.88 -4.47
N VAL A 111 -7.83 -18.64 -4.22
CA VAL A 111 -6.65 -18.01 -4.85
C VAL A 111 -5.69 -17.62 -3.75
N GLU A 112 -4.41 -17.93 -3.94
CA GLU A 112 -3.32 -17.56 -3.03
C GLU A 112 -2.15 -16.94 -3.80
N PRO A 113 -1.28 -16.15 -3.15
CA PRO A 113 -0.01 -15.74 -3.74
C PRO A 113 0.83 -16.96 -4.14
N ASN A 114 1.41 -16.94 -5.33
CA ASN A 114 2.29 -18.01 -5.79
C ASN A 114 3.71 -17.81 -5.24
N ALA A 115 3.91 -18.01 -3.93
CA ALA A 115 5.20 -17.83 -3.28
C ALA A 115 5.44 -18.90 -2.19
N ALA A 116 5.07 -20.15 -2.47
CA ALA A 116 5.23 -21.26 -1.53
C ALA A 116 6.71 -21.59 -1.27
N ASP A 117 7.54 -21.49 -2.31
CA ASP A 117 8.96 -21.81 -2.24
C ASP A 117 9.83 -20.56 -2.14
N ARG A 118 10.97 -20.68 -1.44
CA ARG A 118 11.92 -19.58 -1.27
C ARG A 118 12.51 -19.09 -2.59
N ALA A 119 12.66 -19.99 -3.56
CA ALA A 119 13.11 -19.66 -4.92
C ALA A 119 12.12 -18.74 -5.67
N ASP A 120 10.85 -18.80 -5.29
CA ASP A 120 9.75 -18.09 -5.95
C ASP A 120 9.34 -16.80 -5.22
N TYR A 121 10.09 -16.40 -4.19
CA TYR A 121 9.80 -15.21 -3.40
C TYR A 121 9.76 -13.92 -4.23
N TRP A 122 10.44 -13.89 -5.38
CA TRP A 122 10.38 -12.78 -6.33
C TRP A 122 8.94 -12.44 -6.77
N ARG A 123 8.03 -13.44 -6.83
CA ARG A 123 6.61 -13.24 -7.16
C ARG A 123 5.89 -12.44 -6.07
N MET A 124 6.27 -12.61 -4.82
CA MET A 124 5.76 -11.80 -3.71
C MET A 124 6.24 -10.35 -3.80
N ILE A 125 7.50 -10.15 -4.20
CA ILE A 125 8.04 -8.81 -4.48
C ILE A 125 7.29 -8.16 -5.65
N ALA A 126 7.02 -8.92 -6.72
CA ALA A 126 6.27 -8.46 -7.88
C ALA A 126 4.82 -8.07 -7.53
N LEU A 127 4.12 -8.87 -6.72
CA LEU A 127 2.81 -8.48 -6.15
C LEU A 127 2.94 -7.20 -5.32
N GLY A 128 4.02 -7.06 -4.56
CA GLY A 128 4.33 -5.86 -3.80
C GLY A 128 4.43 -4.61 -4.68
N TYR A 129 5.06 -4.73 -5.84
CA TYR A 129 5.13 -3.65 -6.84
C TYR A 129 3.74 -3.19 -7.30
N TYR A 130 2.82 -4.12 -7.58
CA TYR A 130 1.43 -3.76 -7.93
C TYR A 130 0.70 -3.08 -6.76
N ARG A 131 0.83 -3.59 -5.54
CA ARG A 131 0.23 -2.96 -4.35
C ARG A 131 0.75 -1.55 -4.11
N ASN A 132 2.02 -1.25 -4.40
CA ASN A 132 2.63 0.05 -4.13
C ASN A 132 1.85 1.22 -4.75
N LYS A 133 1.14 0.97 -5.86
CA LYS A 133 0.25 1.96 -6.48
C LYS A 133 -0.83 2.50 -5.53
N LEU A 134 -1.28 1.69 -4.57
CA LEU A 134 -2.37 2.02 -3.65
C LEU A 134 -1.90 2.55 -2.30
N LEU A 135 -0.62 2.39 -1.94
CA LEU A 135 -0.12 2.75 -0.59
C LEU A 135 -0.38 4.22 -0.25
N TYR A 136 -0.18 5.12 -1.21
CA TYR A 136 -0.38 6.56 -1.01
C TYR A 136 -1.82 6.94 -0.69
N ALA A 137 -2.80 6.13 -1.13
CA ALA A 137 -4.21 6.36 -0.81
C ALA A 137 -4.55 6.12 0.67
N PHE A 138 -3.68 5.41 1.40
CA PHE A 138 -3.84 5.06 2.81
C PHE A 138 -2.72 5.60 3.69
N ALA A 139 -1.90 6.52 3.17
CA ALA A 139 -0.72 7.01 3.91
C ALA A 139 -1.10 7.73 5.21
N GLY A 140 -2.23 8.46 5.21
CA GLY A 140 -2.75 9.13 6.40
C GLY A 140 -3.17 8.14 7.49
N GLU A 141 -3.99 7.15 7.14
CA GLU A 141 -4.42 6.09 8.06
C GLU A 141 -3.24 5.24 8.55
N ALA A 142 -2.25 4.98 7.69
CA ALA A 142 -1.04 4.26 8.07
C ALA A 142 -0.25 5.03 9.13
N LEU A 143 -0.11 6.35 8.99
CA LEU A 143 0.55 7.19 10.00
C LEU A 143 -0.19 7.13 11.34
N TRP A 144 -1.52 7.24 11.33
CA TRP A 144 -2.33 7.10 12.54
C TRP A 144 -2.20 5.72 13.17
N ALA A 145 -2.22 4.65 12.37
CA ALA A 145 -2.04 3.29 12.85
C ALA A 145 -0.66 3.10 13.51
N CYS A 146 0.41 3.63 12.91
CA CYS A 146 1.75 3.60 13.50
C CYS A 146 1.83 4.37 14.82
N ALA A 147 1.21 5.56 14.89
CA ALA A 147 1.17 6.36 16.12
C ALA A 147 0.41 5.64 17.24
N LEU A 148 -0.76 5.07 16.92
CA LEU A 148 -1.56 4.29 17.88
C LEU A 148 -0.79 3.05 18.37
N TYR A 149 -0.13 2.32 17.46
CA TYR A 149 0.69 1.17 17.80
C TYR A 149 1.82 1.56 18.78
N ALA A 150 2.58 2.60 18.47
CA ALA A 150 3.68 3.08 19.32
C ALA A 150 3.18 3.53 20.71
N CYS A 151 2.03 4.19 20.78
CA CYS A 151 1.43 4.61 22.05
C CYS A 151 0.85 3.42 22.86
N SER A 152 0.40 2.36 22.19
CA SER A 152 -0.15 1.17 22.86
C SER A 152 0.93 0.31 23.53
N ASP A 153 2.12 0.27 22.95
CA ASP A 153 3.27 -0.49 23.47
C ASP A 153 3.94 0.25 24.65
N ALA A 154 3.92 1.59 24.65
CA ALA A 154 4.41 2.41 25.76
C ALA A 154 3.59 2.27 27.07
N GLY A 155 2.41 1.64 27.01
CA GLY A 155 1.56 1.33 28.18
C GLY A 155 1.67 -0.10 28.68
N HIS A 156 2.31 -1.00 27.93
CA HIS A 156 2.50 -2.39 28.34
C HIS A 156 3.96 -2.61 28.76
N GLY A 157 4.23 -2.34 30.04
CA GLY A 157 5.30 -3.05 30.76
C GLY A 157 4.93 -4.53 30.92
N GLY A 158 4.83 -5.25 29.80
CA GLY A 158 4.75 -6.72 29.79
C GLY A 158 6.12 -7.31 30.16
N PRO A 159 6.16 -8.41 30.91
CA PRO A 159 7.37 -8.86 31.60
C PRO A 159 8.50 -9.11 30.60
N THR A 160 9.64 -8.47 30.86
CA THR A 160 10.95 -8.88 30.33
C THR A 160 11.10 -10.38 30.58
N GLY A 161 11.33 -11.15 29.53
CA GLY A 161 11.40 -12.61 29.54
C GLY A 161 12.58 -13.21 30.31
N ASP A 162 12.99 -12.59 31.42
CA ASP A 162 14.06 -13.07 32.30
C ASP A 162 13.53 -13.85 33.54
N ASP A 163 12.20 -13.99 33.71
CA ASP A 163 11.61 -14.69 34.86
C ASP A 163 11.17 -16.16 34.59
N VAL A 164 11.61 -16.80 33.49
CA VAL A 164 11.24 -18.19 33.16
C VAL A 164 12.24 -19.24 33.68
N ASP A 165 13.39 -18.84 34.24
CA ASP A 165 14.42 -19.77 34.75
C ASP A 165 14.50 -19.86 36.30
N ALA A 166 13.48 -19.40 37.02
CA ALA A 166 13.46 -19.43 38.49
C ALA A 166 12.15 -19.98 39.08
N ALA A 167 11.71 -21.17 38.65
CA ALA A 167 10.82 -22.02 39.44
C ALA A 167 10.86 -23.47 38.93
N ASP A 168 11.48 -24.34 39.74
CA ASP A 168 11.39 -25.82 39.81
C ASP A 168 11.48 -26.66 38.51
#